data_AF-A0A4R9BI98-F1
#
_entry.id   AF-A0A4R9BI98-F1
#
_cell.length_a   1.000
_cell.length_b   1.000
_cell.length_c   1.000
_cell.angle_alpha   90.00
_cell.angle_beta   90.00
_cell.angle_gamma   90.00
#
_symmetry.space_group_name_H-M   'P 1'
#
loop_
_entity.id
_entity.type
_entity.pdbx_description
1 polymer ?
#
loop_
_entity_poly.entity_id
_entity_poly.type
_entity_poly.pdbx_seq_one_letter_code
_entity_poly.pdbx_strand_id
1 'polypeptide(L)'
;MTTTPESATPEAAEADLAQLEQQVIDGGDVTVADLTAAKERVSFARLVLKGVQDRAEAKRLKNADDLRAKTKVDVAKMFTGGQYVDPLVAYDEAVVALDRLAIVIKGNTALLDDAYHEMSRGGVAVVGWDGGIPAEHDPANSARVAQGDQVTSLTSDGITYIPQEPSLWVRAAAHKVAEMHGGLTIPYGPSLESVLRGDKPSAISARVS
;
A
#
# COMPACT_ATOMS: atom_id res chain seq x y z
N MET A 1 21.49 -16.82 -63.47
CA MET A 1 20.17 -17.03 -62.85
C MET A 1 20.27 -18.28 -61.99
N THR A 2 20.58 -18.10 -60.71
CA THR A 2 20.58 -19.18 -59.72
C THR A 2 19.13 -19.44 -59.33
N THR A 3 18.52 -20.43 -59.96
CA THR A 3 17.21 -20.94 -59.55
C THR A 3 17.37 -21.59 -58.19
N THR A 4 17.00 -20.88 -57.13
CA THR A 4 16.81 -21.48 -55.81
C THR A 4 15.85 -22.65 -56.00
N PRO A 5 16.24 -23.90 -55.71
CA PRO A 5 15.33 -25.03 -55.82
C PRO A 5 14.14 -24.76 -54.89
N GLU A 6 12.94 -24.95 -55.41
CA GLU A 6 11.69 -24.91 -54.67
C GLU A 6 11.89 -25.75 -53.39
N SER A 7 11.87 -25.13 -52.21
CA SER A 7 12.29 -25.80 -50.99
C SER A 7 11.21 -26.80 -50.57
N ALA A 8 11.31 -28.04 -51.06
CA ALA A 8 10.54 -29.17 -50.56
C ALA A 8 10.73 -29.27 -49.04
N THR A 9 9.64 -29.50 -48.30
CA THR A 9 9.75 -29.76 -46.86
C THR A 9 10.55 -31.06 -46.64
N PRO A 10 11.18 -31.26 -45.47
CA PRO A 10 11.90 -32.50 -45.19
C PRO A 10 11.06 -33.75 -45.46
N GLU A 11 9.76 -33.71 -45.16
CA GLU A 11 8.82 -34.80 -45.40
C GLU A 11 8.61 -35.09 -46.89
N ALA A 12 8.52 -34.04 -47.72
CA ALA A 12 8.39 -34.19 -49.17
C ALA A 12 9.70 -34.71 -49.80
N ALA A 13 10.86 -34.20 -49.35
CA ALA A 13 12.16 -34.68 -49.82
C ALA A 13 12.45 -36.14 -49.41
N GLU A 14 11.97 -36.56 -48.24
CA GLU A 14 12.08 -37.94 -47.75
C GLU A 14 11.14 -38.88 -48.52
N ALA A 15 9.92 -38.43 -48.85
CA ALA A 15 9.00 -39.19 -49.69
C ALA A 15 9.55 -39.40 -51.11
N ASP A 16 10.15 -38.36 -51.70
CA ASP A 16 10.79 -38.45 -53.02
C ASP A 16 11.98 -39.43 -53.00
N LEU A 17 12.81 -39.40 -51.96
CA LEU A 17 13.91 -40.35 -51.79
C LEU A 17 13.39 -41.78 -51.64
N ALA A 18 12.35 -42.01 -50.83
CA ALA A 18 11.76 -43.32 -50.64
C ALA A 18 11.13 -43.87 -51.94
N GLN A 19 10.54 -43.00 -52.75
CA GLN A 19 9.98 -43.39 -54.06
C GLN A 19 11.09 -43.81 -55.04
N LEU A 20 12.22 -43.10 -55.06
CA LEU A 20 13.37 -43.46 -55.89
C LEU A 20 14.03 -44.77 -55.42
N GLU A 21 14.14 -44.99 -54.10
CA GLU A 21 14.66 -46.25 -53.54
C GLU A 21 13.73 -47.44 -53.87
N GLN A 22 12.41 -47.24 -53.84
CA GLN A 22 11.45 -48.27 -54.25
C GLN A 22 11.53 -48.59 -55.74
N GLN A 23 11.70 -47.58 -56.60
CA GLN A 23 11.88 -47.77 -58.04
C GLN A 23 13.15 -48.58 -58.38
N VAL A 24 14.23 -48.43 -57.60
CA VAL A 24 15.45 -49.25 -57.73
C VAL A 24 15.17 -50.72 -57.40
N ILE A 25 14.39 -50.98 -56.33
CA ILE A 25 13.99 -52.33 -55.92
C ILE A 25 13.12 -53.00 -56.99
N ASP A 26 12.22 -52.23 -57.59
CA ASP A 26 11.29 -52.70 -58.63
C ASP A 26 11.96 -52.86 -60.02
N GLY A 27 13.26 -52.57 -60.14
CA GLY A 27 14.05 -52.74 -61.37
C GLY A 27 13.91 -51.58 -62.38
N GLY A 28 13.47 -50.40 -61.92
CA GLY A 28 13.39 -49.19 -62.74
C GLY A 28 14.75 -48.57 -63.07
N ASP A 29 14.76 -47.68 -64.06
CA ASP A 29 15.96 -46.96 -64.51
C ASP A 29 16.25 -45.76 -63.59
N VAL A 30 16.87 -46.03 -62.44
CA VAL A 30 17.31 -45.01 -61.47
C VAL A 30 18.82 -45.11 -61.30
N THR A 31 19.51 -43.99 -61.48
CA THR A 31 20.98 -43.97 -61.38
C THR A 31 21.45 -43.69 -59.95
N VAL A 32 22.69 -44.07 -59.65
CA VAL A 32 23.35 -43.72 -58.37
C VAL A 32 23.42 -42.19 -58.19
N ALA A 33 23.53 -41.43 -59.28
CA ALA A 33 23.53 -39.97 -59.24
C ALA A 33 22.17 -39.41 -58.78
N ASP A 34 21.06 -40.02 -59.18
CA ASP A 34 19.71 -39.60 -58.78
C ASP A 34 19.44 -39.82 -57.30
N LEU A 35 19.84 -40.98 -56.77
CA LEU A 35 19.77 -41.27 -55.33
C LEU A 35 20.64 -40.33 -54.51
N THR A 36 21.83 -40.01 -55.00
CA THR A 36 22.76 -39.10 -54.31
C THR A 36 22.18 -37.68 -54.27
N ALA A 37 21.67 -37.18 -55.39
CA ALA A 37 21.00 -35.89 -55.46
C ALA A 37 19.76 -35.81 -54.55
N ALA A 38 18.97 -36.90 -54.44
CA ALA A 38 17.83 -36.95 -53.53
C ALA A 38 18.25 -36.93 -52.04
N LYS A 39 19.31 -37.67 -51.67
CA LYS A 39 19.88 -37.63 -50.30
C LYS A 39 20.44 -36.25 -49.93
N GLU A 40 21.05 -35.56 -50.88
CA GLU A 40 21.51 -34.18 -50.70
C GLU A 40 20.34 -33.22 -50.49
N ARG A 41 19.24 -33.37 -51.24
CA ARG A 41 18.01 -32.58 -51.04
C ARG A 41 17.40 -32.79 -49.66
N VAL A 42 17.31 -34.02 -49.15
CA VAL A 42 16.86 -34.31 -47.79
C VAL A 42 17.76 -33.63 -46.75
N SER A 43 19.08 -33.76 -46.93
CA SER A 43 20.06 -33.16 -46.02
C SER A 43 19.96 -31.63 -46.00
N PHE A 44 19.79 -31.02 -47.17
CA PHE A 44 19.60 -29.58 -47.32
C PHE A 44 18.27 -29.11 -46.71
N ALA A 45 17.16 -29.80 -46.97
CA ALA A 45 15.84 -29.47 -46.40
C ALA A 45 15.86 -29.53 -44.87
N ARG A 46 16.50 -30.56 -44.28
CA ARG A 46 16.68 -30.69 -42.82
C ARG A 46 17.54 -29.56 -42.25
N LEU A 47 18.61 -29.16 -42.95
CA LEU A 47 19.46 -28.04 -42.53
C LEU A 47 18.70 -26.71 -42.55
N VAL A 48 17.88 -26.47 -43.58
CA VAL A 48 17.02 -25.28 -43.68
C VAL A 48 15.99 -25.26 -42.54
N LEU A 49 15.30 -26.37 -42.27
CA LEU A 49 14.35 -26.47 -41.17
C LEU A 49 15.01 -26.18 -39.82
N LYS A 50 16.18 -26.79 -39.55
CA LYS A 50 16.95 -26.53 -38.34
C LYS A 50 17.32 -25.05 -38.22
N GLY A 51 17.80 -24.42 -39.28
CA GLY A 51 18.11 -22.99 -39.29
C GLY A 51 16.90 -22.08 -39.07
N VAL A 52 15.68 -22.50 -39.43
CA VAL A 52 14.43 -21.78 -39.10
C VAL A 52 14.08 -21.95 -37.63
N GLN A 53 14.19 -23.16 -37.10
CA GLN A 53 13.93 -23.48 -35.68
C GLN A 53 14.90 -22.72 -34.77
N ASP A 54 16.21 -22.77 -35.06
CA ASP A 54 17.25 -22.08 -34.30
C ASP A 54 17.00 -20.55 -34.27
N ARG A 55 16.58 -19.97 -35.39
CA ARG A 55 16.22 -18.53 -35.47
C ARG A 55 14.96 -18.20 -34.67
N ALA A 56 13.96 -19.07 -34.69
CA ALA A 56 12.74 -18.89 -33.91
C ALA A 56 13.01 -18.99 -32.40
N GLU A 57 13.88 -19.91 -31.99
CA GLU A 57 14.32 -20.08 -30.59
C GLU A 57 15.16 -18.89 -30.13
N ALA A 58 16.14 -18.46 -30.90
CA ALA A 58 16.95 -17.27 -30.60
C ALA A 58 16.08 -16.01 -30.45
N LYS A 59 15.06 -15.85 -31.31
CA LYS A 59 14.09 -14.75 -31.19
C LYS A 59 13.24 -14.88 -29.93
N ARG A 60 12.81 -16.09 -29.55
CA ARG A 60 12.07 -16.31 -28.31
C ARG A 60 12.89 -15.97 -27.07
N LEU A 61 14.15 -16.39 -27.02
CA LEU A 61 15.07 -16.08 -25.93
C LEU A 61 15.29 -14.57 -25.81
N LYS A 62 15.59 -13.90 -26.92
CA LYS A 62 15.75 -12.44 -26.95
C LYS A 62 14.50 -11.71 -26.47
N ASN A 63 13.31 -12.10 -26.97
CA ASN A 63 12.05 -11.50 -26.55
C ASN A 63 11.78 -11.72 -25.05
N ALA A 64 12.15 -12.87 -24.50
CA ALA A 64 12.01 -13.15 -23.07
C ALA A 64 12.93 -12.25 -22.22
N ASP A 65 14.16 -12.02 -22.67
CA ASP A 65 15.11 -11.14 -21.99
C ASP A 65 14.69 -9.67 -22.06
N ASP A 66 14.24 -9.21 -23.23
CA ASP A 66 13.69 -7.86 -23.43
C ASP A 66 12.46 -7.64 -22.52
N LEU A 67 11.59 -8.65 -22.39
CA LEU A 67 10.44 -8.60 -21.48
C LEU A 67 10.88 -8.52 -20.02
N ARG A 68 11.83 -9.36 -19.58
CA ARG A 68 12.37 -9.32 -18.22
C ARG A 68 12.98 -7.95 -17.89
N ALA A 69 13.76 -7.38 -18.81
CA ALA A 69 14.37 -6.08 -18.64
C ALA A 69 13.32 -4.98 -18.50
N LYS A 70 12.30 -4.99 -19.36
CA LYS A 70 11.17 -4.05 -19.29
C LYS A 70 10.38 -4.19 -17.99
N THR A 71 10.02 -5.42 -17.58
CA THR A 71 9.27 -5.66 -16.35
C THR A 71 10.02 -5.17 -15.11
N LYS A 72 11.35 -5.32 -15.04
CA LYS A 72 12.14 -4.77 -13.93
C LYS A 72 12.00 -3.25 -13.83
N VAL A 73 12.08 -2.54 -14.95
CA VAL A 73 11.91 -1.09 -15.00
C VAL A 73 10.48 -0.68 -14.66
N ASP A 74 9.48 -1.38 -15.19
CA ASP A 74 8.08 -1.08 -14.93
C ASP A 74 7.71 -1.30 -13.45
N VAL A 75 8.21 -2.37 -12.82
CA VAL A 75 8.04 -2.61 -11.37
C VAL A 75 8.74 -1.52 -10.56
N ALA A 76 9.98 -1.15 -10.90
CA ALA A 76 10.67 -0.05 -10.23
C ALA A 76 9.90 1.28 -10.34
N LYS A 77 9.27 1.54 -11.49
CA LYS A 77 8.39 2.70 -11.70
C LYS A 77 7.12 2.63 -10.87
N MET A 78 6.57 1.45 -10.55
CA MET A 78 5.42 1.34 -9.65
C MET A 78 5.73 1.88 -8.24
N PHE A 79 6.98 1.72 -7.78
CA PHE A 79 7.41 2.21 -6.46
C PHE A 79 7.99 3.63 -6.46
N THR A 80 8.20 4.23 -7.64
CA THR A 80 8.82 5.58 -7.78
C THR A 80 7.98 6.59 -8.55
N GLY A 81 6.92 6.14 -9.23
CA GLY A 81 6.11 6.93 -10.17
C GLY A 81 5.11 7.92 -9.56
N GLY A 82 5.16 8.18 -8.26
CA GLY A 82 4.55 9.39 -7.67
C GLY A 82 3.34 9.19 -6.75
N GLN A 83 2.89 7.96 -6.50
CA GLN A 83 1.86 7.69 -5.47
C GLN A 83 2.33 6.78 -4.33
N TYR A 84 3.51 6.18 -4.47
CA TYR A 84 4.12 5.44 -3.38
C TYR A 84 4.70 6.42 -2.37
N VAL A 85 4.09 6.49 -1.20
CA VAL A 85 4.71 7.05 0.00
C VAL A 85 5.35 5.88 0.74
N ASP A 86 6.62 6.02 1.09
CA ASP A 86 7.30 5.04 1.95
C ASP A 86 6.49 4.90 3.26
N PRO A 87 6.03 3.69 3.61
CA PRO A 87 5.28 3.47 4.84
C PRO A 87 5.97 3.98 6.10
N LEU A 88 7.31 4.00 6.13
CA LEU A 88 8.07 4.55 7.25
C LEU A 88 7.95 6.07 7.34
N VAL A 89 8.00 6.75 6.19
CA VAL A 89 7.78 8.21 6.13
C VAL A 89 6.36 8.55 6.57
N ALA A 90 5.35 7.82 6.07
CA ALA A 90 3.97 8.01 6.50
C ALA A 90 3.75 7.73 7.99
N TYR A 91 4.47 6.75 8.55
CA TYR A 91 4.46 6.46 9.99
C TYR A 91 5.04 7.63 10.80
N ASP A 92 6.21 8.13 10.42
CA ASP A 92 6.85 9.26 11.12
C ASP A 92 5.96 10.52 11.06
N GLU A 93 5.35 10.80 9.92
CA GLU A 93 4.38 11.89 9.77
C GLU A 93 3.16 11.72 10.70
N ALA A 94 2.64 10.49 10.83
CA ALA A 94 1.54 10.18 11.73
C ALA A 94 1.93 10.37 13.21
N VAL A 95 3.12 9.93 13.61
CA VAL A 95 3.64 10.13 14.98
C VAL A 95 3.73 11.62 15.29
N VAL A 96 4.31 12.42 14.38
CA VAL A 96 4.40 13.88 14.54
C VAL A 96 3.02 14.53 14.64
N ALA A 97 2.05 14.08 13.85
CA ALA A 97 0.67 14.60 13.91
C ALA A 97 -0.01 14.30 15.25
N LEU A 98 0.16 13.08 15.79
CA LEU A 98 -0.40 12.68 17.08
C LEU A 98 0.29 13.41 18.25
N ASP A 99 1.60 13.63 18.17
CA ASP A 99 2.33 14.42 19.17
C ASP A 99 1.87 15.88 19.18
N ARG A 100 1.70 16.49 18.00
CA ARG A 100 1.13 17.85 17.89
C ARG A 100 -0.26 17.94 18.50
N LEU A 101 -1.12 16.95 18.26
CA LEU A 101 -2.43 16.89 18.91
C LEU A 101 -2.27 16.86 20.44
N ALA A 102 -1.39 16.02 20.96
CA ALA A 102 -1.15 15.94 22.40
C ALA A 102 -0.63 17.26 22.98
N ILE A 103 0.27 17.96 22.28
CA ILE A 103 0.78 19.29 22.68
C ILE A 103 -0.35 20.32 22.74
N VAL A 104 -1.22 20.37 21.71
CA VAL A 104 -2.37 21.29 21.68
C VAL A 104 -3.31 21.04 22.86
N ILE A 105 -3.63 19.78 23.15
CA ILE A 105 -4.50 19.44 24.30
C ILE A 105 -3.85 19.83 25.64
N LYS A 106 -2.55 19.60 25.81
CA LYS A 106 -1.82 20.07 27.01
C LYS A 106 -1.84 21.58 27.14
N GLY A 107 -1.62 22.30 26.03
CA GLY A 107 -1.67 23.75 25.98
C GLY A 107 -3.05 24.29 26.37
N ASN A 108 -4.12 23.66 25.89
CA ASN A 108 -5.49 24.02 26.29
C ASN A 108 -5.74 23.80 27.78
N THR A 109 -5.23 22.71 28.37
CA THR A 109 -5.33 22.49 29.82
C THR A 109 -4.57 23.56 30.60
N ALA A 110 -3.35 23.93 30.18
CA ALA A 110 -2.60 25.01 30.81
C ALA A 110 -3.31 26.38 30.70
N LEU A 111 -3.97 26.64 29.57
CA LEU A 111 -4.80 27.84 29.39
C LEU A 111 -5.96 27.91 30.39
N LEU A 112 -6.51 26.78 30.83
CA LEU A 112 -7.56 26.75 31.86
C LEU A 112 -7.01 27.19 33.22
N ASP A 113 -5.79 26.81 33.56
CA ASP A 113 -5.12 27.25 34.79
C ASP A 113 -4.84 28.75 34.74
N ASP A 114 -4.34 29.26 33.61
CA ASP A 114 -4.13 30.70 33.40
C ASP A 114 -5.45 31.49 33.50
N ALA A 115 -6.49 31.02 32.80
CA ALA A 115 -7.81 31.65 32.83
C ALA A 115 -8.43 31.63 34.23
N TYR A 116 -8.25 30.55 34.98
CA TYR A 116 -8.64 30.47 36.38
C TYR A 116 -7.94 31.54 37.23
N HIS A 117 -6.64 31.72 37.08
CA HIS A 117 -5.90 32.75 37.82
C HIS A 117 -6.38 34.17 37.48
N GLU A 118 -6.68 34.46 36.22
CA GLU A 118 -7.25 35.75 35.82
C GLU A 118 -8.68 35.96 36.34
N MET A 119 -9.52 34.92 36.30
CA MET A 119 -10.87 34.94 36.90
C MET A 119 -10.80 35.22 38.40
N SER A 120 -9.88 34.57 39.11
CA SER A 120 -9.66 34.79 40.54
C SER A 120 -9.20 36.21 40.84
N ARG A 121 -8.27 36.77 40.04
CA ARG A 121 -7.85 38.18 40.15
C ARG A 121 -8.99 39.16 39.88
N GLY A 122 -9.88 38.82 38.95
CA GLY A 122 -11.08 39.58 38.62
C GLY A 122 -12.20 39.50 39.66
N GLY A 123 -12.03 38.70 40.72
CA GLY A 123 -13.04 38.52 41.76
C GLY A 123 -14.18 37.57 41.38
N VAL A 124 -14.00 36.75 40.35
CA VAL A 124 -14.99 35.73 39.99
C VAL A 124 -14.98 34.62 41.05
N ALA A 125 -16.18 34.23 41.49
CA ALA A 125 -16.37 33.21 42.50
C ALA A 125 -15.80 31.84 42.08
N VAL A 126 -15.01 31.25 42.96
CA VAL A 126 -14.43 29.91 42.77
C VAL A 126 -15.13 28.94 43.71
N VAL A 127 -15.64 27.84 43.16
CA VAL A 127 -16.15 26.72 43.94
C VAL A 127 -14.96 25.86 44.34
N GLY A 128 -14.69 25.80 45.64
CA GLY A 128 -13.61 25.00 46.21
C GLY A 128 -13.89 23.50 46.17
N TRP A 129 -12.89 22.73 46.59
CA TRP A 129 -12.95 21.26 46.67
C TRP A 129 -14.01 20.75 47.66
N ASP A 130 -14.39 21.58 48.63
CA ASP A 130 -15.43 21.33 49.64
C ASP A 130 -16.86 21.43 49.06
N GLY A 131 -16.99 21.87 47.81
CA GLY A 131 -18.27 22.04 47.13
C GLY A 131 -19.07 23.24 47.64
N GLY A 132 -18.49 24.09 48.48
CA GLY A 132 -19.11 25.32 48.94
C GLY A 132 -19.33 26.28 47.77
N ILE A 133 -20.57 26.73 47.58
CA ILE A 133 -20.92 27.73 46.56
C ILE A 133 -20.88 29.12 47.21
N PRO A 134 -19.96 30.01 46.78
CA PRO A 134 -19.92 31.38 47.30
C PRO A 134 -21.21 32.16 47.01
N ALA A 135 -21.52 33.17 47.82
CA ALA A 135 -22.75 33.96 47.65
C ALA A 135 -22.76 34.72 46.31
N GLU A 136 -21.58 35.13 45.85
CA GLU A 136 -21.29 35.81 44.59
C GLU A 136 -21.13 34.85 43.39
N HIS A 137 -21.50 33.58 43.52
CA HIS A 137 -21.39 32.61 42.44
C HIS A 137 -22.29 32.95 41.24
N ASP A 138 -21.66 33.17 40.09
CA ASP A 138 -22.32 33.24 38.79
C ASP A 138 -22.19 31.90 38.06
N PRO A 139 -23.28 31.14 37.85
CA PRO A 139 -23.22 29.86 37.14
C PRO A 139 -22.80 30.02 35.67
N ALA A 140 -22.98 31.20 35.07
CA ALA A 140 -22.50 31.48 33.72
C ALA A 140 -21.00 31.79 33.68
N ASN A 141 -20.42 32.27 34.78
CA ASN A 141 -19.02 32.65 34.91
C ASN A 141 -18.45 32.17 36.24
N SER A 142 -17.91 30.96 36.28
CA SER A 142 -17.37 30.37 37.51
C SER A 142 -16.23 29.42 37.22
N ALA A 143 -15.39 29.18 38.23
CA ALA A 143 -14.37 28.14 38.18
C ALA A 143 -14.59 27.14 39.32
N ARG A 144 -14.19 25.88 39.08
CA ARG A 144 -14.18 24.82 40.08
C ARG A 144 -12.77 24.28 40.22
N VAL A 145 -12.31 24.12 41.46
CA VAL A 145 -10.99 23.54 41.75
C VAL A 145 -11.14 22.27 42.60
N ALA A 146 -10.28 21.30 42.34
CA ALA A 146 -10.07 20.15 43.20
C ALA A 146 -9.15 20.51 44.36
N GLN A 147 -8.92 19.54 45.24
CA GLN A 147 -7.96 19.67 46.32
C GLN A 147 -6.56 19.99 45.76
N GLY A 148 -5.93 21.05 46.25
CA GLY A 148 -4.61 21.50 45.79
C GLY A 148 -4.63 22.44 44.60
N ASP A 149 -5.67 23.26 44.46
CA ASP A 149 -5.83 24.33 43.44
C ASP A 149 -5.84 23.85 41.98
N GLN A 150 -5.97 22.55 41.75
CA GLN A 150 -6.10 22.01 40.39
C GLN A 150 -7.46 22.38 39.81
N VAL A 151 -7.48 23.12 38.70
CA VAL A 151 -8.74 23.45 38.00
C VAL A 151 -9.39 22.16 37.51
N THR A 152 -10.67 21.97 37.84
CA THR A 152 -11.48 20.83 37.39
C THR A 152 -12.48 21.22 36.31
N SER A 153 -12.95 22.46 36.33
CA SER A 153 -13.74 23.02 35.25
C SER A 153 -13.75 24.54 35.33
N LEU A 154 -13.88 25.20 34.18
CA LEU A 154 -14.07 26.64 34.07
C LEU A 154 -15.28 26.89 33.18
N THR A 155 -16.23 27.68 33.65
CA THR A 155 -17.42 28.07 32.91
C THR A 155 -17.32 29.55 32.56
N SER A 156 -17.42 29.87 31.28
CA SER A 156 -17.44 31.25 30.75
C SER A 156 -18.63 31.39 29.81
N ASP A 157 -19.47 32.40 30.04
CA ASP A 157 -20.72 32.63 29.30
C ASP A 157 -21.58 31.35 29.16
N GLY A 158 -21.61 30.52 30.20
CA GLY A 158 -22.35 29.26 30.24
C GLY A 158 -21.70 28.08 29.49
N ILE A 159 -20.52 28.27 28.89
CA ILE A 159 -19.74 27.20 28.26
C ILE A 159 -18.73 26.66 29.28
N THR A 160 -18.87 25.37 29.61
CA THR A 160 -17.96 24.68 30.54
C THR A 160 -16.80 24.02 29.79
N TYR A 161 -15.60 24.43 30.16
CA TYR A 161 -14.33 23.84 29.76
C TYR A 161 -13.79 22.96 30.88
N ILE A 162 -13.28 21.79 30.52
CA ILE A 162 -12.79 20.79 31.47
C ILE A 162 -11.40 20.35 31.00
N PRO A 163 -10.41 20.24 31.90
CA PRO A 163 -9.11 19.66 31.57
C PRO A 163 -9.26 18.34 30.83
N GLN A 164 -8.51 18.19 29.74
CA GLN A 164 -8.58 16.99 28.91
C GLN A 164 -7.28 16.21 29.02
N GLU A 165 -7.39 14.88 29.06
CA GLU A 165 -6.23 14.01 29.03
C GLU A 165 -5.79 13.76 27.57
N PRO A 166 -4.56 14.15 27.16
CA PRO A 166 -4.10 14.00 25.77
C PRO A 166 -4.13 12.55 25.26
N SER A 167 -3.88 11.58 26.16
CA SER A 167 -3.85 10.15 25.83
C SER A 167 -5.20 9.66 25.28
N LEU A 168 -6.30 10.18 25.83
CA LEU A 168 -7.66 9.81 25.43
C LEU A 168 -7.98 10.37 24.03
N TRP A 169 -7.50 11.56 23.70
CA TRP A 169 -7.69 12.17 22.38
C TRP A 169 -6.91 11.43 21.28
N VAL A 170 -5.65 11.09 21.55
CA VAL A 170 -4.82 10.26 20.65
C VAL A 170 -5.48 8.90 20.42
N ARG A 171 -5.96 8.26 21.50
CA ARG A 171 -6.68 6.99 21.43
C ARG A 171 -7.96 7.10 20.60
N ALA A 172 -8.75 8.15 20.80
CA ALA A 172 -9.97 8.39 20.04
C ALA A 172 -9.70 8.62 18.54
N ALA A 173 -8.62 9.34 18.21
CA ALA A 173 -8.20 9.51 16.82
C ALA A 173 -7.82 8.15 16.18
N ALA A 174 -7.04 7.33 16.88
CA ALA A 174 -6.65 6.00 16.40
C ALA A 174 -7.88 5.07 16.21
N HIS A 175 -8.82 5.06 17.15
CA HIS A 175 -10.10 4.34 16.99
C HIS A 175 -10.88 4.84 15.78
N LYS A 176 -10.95 6.17 15.56
CA LYS A 176 -11.69 6.73 14.42
C LYS A 176 -11.08 6.29 13.08
N VAL A 177 -9.75 6.25 13.00
CA VAL A 177 -9.05 5.71 11.82
C VAL A 177 -9.39 4.23 11.63
N ALA A 178 -9.37 3.43 12.68
CA ALA A 178 -9.77 2.03 12.59
C ALA A 178 -11.21 1.85 12.09
N GLU A 179 -12.17 2.59 12.64
CA GLU A 179 -13.57 2.57 12.20
C GLU A 179 -13.71 2.92 10.70
N MET A 180 -13.00 3.95 10.23
CA MET A 180 -13.06 4.39 8.82
C MET A 180 -12.55 3.34 7.83
N HIS A 181 -11.65 2.45 8.26
CA HIS A 181 -11.06 1.41 7.42
C HIS A 181 -11.69 0.02 7.64
N GLY A 182 -12.79 -0.08 8.40
CA GLY A 182 -13.45 -1.36 8.68
C GLY A 182 -12.66 -2.25 9.65
N GLY A 183 -11.84 -1.63 10.51
CA GLY A 183 -10.91 -2.27 11.42
C GLY A 183 -9.45 -2.13 10.96
N LEU A 184 -8.52 -2.24 11.91
CA LEU A 184 -7.10 -2.39 11.64
C LEU A 184 -6.65 -3.73 12.23
N THR A 185 -6.61 -4.75 11.38
CA THR A 185 -6.13 -6.08 11.76
C THR A 185 -4.60 -6.07 11.80
N ILE A 186 -4.05 -6.39 12.97
CA ILE A 186 -2.62 -6.63 13.10
C ILE A 186 -2.36 -8.06 12.62
N PRO A 187 -1.49 -8.30 11.63
CA PRO A 187 -1.14 -9.66 11.23
C PRO A 187 -0.66 -10.46 12.44
N TYR A 188 -1.26 -11.62 12.70
CA TYR A 188 -0.97 -12.49 13.86
C TYR A 188 -1.25 -11.87 15.23
N GLY A 189 -1.96 -10.74 15.29
CA GLY A 189 -2.31 -10.03 16.52
C GLY A 189 -3.81 -9.82 16.66
N PRO A 190 -4.25 -9.34 17.84
CA PRO A 190 -5.64 -8.99 18.04
C PRO A 190 -5.97 -7.67 17.30
N SER A 191 -7.25 -7.37 17.06
CA SER A 191 -7.66 -6.13 16.38
C SER A 191 -7.23 -4.91 17.19
N LEU A 192 -6.88 -3.80 16.54
CA LEU A 192 -6.42 -2.57 17.21
C LEU A 192 -7.42 -2.08 18.28
N GLU A 193 -8.71 -2.25 18.05
CA GLU A 193 -9.79 -1.92 19.00
C GLU A 193 -9.67 -2.65 20.34
N SER A 194 -9.13 -3.88 20.33
CA SER A 194 -8.90 -4.66 21.55
C SER A 194 -7.69 -4.17 22.35
N VAL A 195 -6.70 -3.57 21.68
CA VAL A 195 -5.48 -3.01 22.28
C VAL A 195 -5.76 -1.62 22.84
N LEU A 196 -6.60 -0.83 22.16
CA LEU A 196 -6.95 0.54 22.54
C LEU A 196 -8.12 0.64 23.53
N ARG A 197 -8.45 -0.43 24.26
CA ARG A 197 -9.66 -0.48 25.11
C ARG A 197 -9.56 0.52 26.27
N GLY A 198 -10.33 1.59 26.20
CA GLY A 198 -10.62 2.52 27.30
C GLY A 198 -11.43 3.72 26.80
N ASP A 199 -12.04 4.45 27.72
CA ASP A 199 -13.11 5.41 27.43
C ASP A 199 -12.67 6.51 26.46
N LYS A 200 -13.53 6.83 25.48
CA LYS A 200 -13.34 7.99 24.60
C LYS A 200 -13.45 9.28 25.47
N PRO A 201 -12.72 10.37 25.16
CA PRO A 201 -12.90 11.64 25.85
C PRO A 201 -14.39 12.06 25.85
N SER A 202 -14.88 12.54 26.99
CA SER A 202 -16.27 13.00 27.15
C SER A 202 -16.66 14.11 26.16
N ALA A 203 -15.68 14.92 25.72
CA ALA A 203 -15.85 15.96 24.70
C ALA A 203 -16.27 15.43 23.31
N ILE A 204 -16.05 14.13 23.03
CA ILE A 204 -16.45 13.50 21.76
C ILE A 204 -17.90 12.95 21.84
N SER A 205 -18.46 12.83 23.05
CA SER A 205 -19.78 12.24 23.28
C SER A 205 -20.95 13.24 23.19
N ALA A 206 -20.71 14.51 22.86
CA ALA A 206 -21.76 15.53 22.82
C ALA A 206 -22.11 15.94 21.38
N ARG A 207 -23.14 15.29 20.81
CA ARG A 207 -24.05 15.92 19.85
C ARG A 207 -25.50 15.55 20.20
N VAL A 208 -26.23 16.60 20.56
CA VAL A 208 -27.69 16.77 20.63
C VAL A 208 -28.43 16.08 21.80
N SER A 209 -28.81 16.90 22.77
CA SER A 209 -30.18 16.93 23.29
C SER A 209 -30.88 18.15 22.70
#